data_AF-A0A544UK33-F1
#
_entry.id   AF-A0A544UK33-F1
#
_cell.length_a   1.000
_cell.length_b   1.000
_cell.length_c   1.000
_cell.angle_alpha   90.00
_cell.angle_beta   90.00
_cell.angle_gamma   90.00
#
_symmetry.space_group_name_H-M   'P 1'
#
loop_
_entity.id
_entity.type
_entity.pdbx_description
1 polymer ?
#
loop_
_entity_poly.entity_id
_entity_poly.type
_entity_poly.pdbx_seq_one_letter_code
_entity_poly.pdbx_strand_id
1 'polypeptide(L)'
;MNNLLEVIDIKSNNGLYRIYLFSDKNPLPRLKIYKIIDEIETPVKSMYEELKKLNAEFSFKIDYEPVGRTQLNTREFSKEFIKLYKNKMKALD
;
A
#
# COMPACT_ATOMS: atom_id res chain seq x y z
N MET A 1 9.61 -16.84 -11.13
CA MET A 1 8.70 -15.89 -11.78
C MET A 1 7.95 -15.13 -10.71
N ASN A 2 7.94 -13.81 -10.79
CA ASN A 2 7.06 -12.99 -9.94
C ASN A 2 5.68 -13.04 -10.56
N ASN A 3 4.73 -13.68 -9.89
CA ASN A 3 3.35 -13.73 -10.37
C ASN A 3 2.59 -12.54 -9.79
N LEU A 4 1.96 -11.75 -10.66
CA LEU A 4 1.06 -10.70 -10.21
C LEU A 4 -0.11 -11.37 -9.47
N LEU A 5 -0.30 -11.00 -8.21
CA LEU A 5 -1.38 -11.48 -7.36
C LEU A 5 -2.59 -10.58 -7.47
N GLU A 6 -2.36 -9.27 -7.41
CA GLU A 6 -3.43 -8.30 -7.30
C GLU A 6 -2.97 -6.91 -7.72
N VAL A 7 -3.92 -6.14 -8.26
CA VAL A 7 -3.80 -4.71 -8.54
C VAL A 7 -4.85 -3.97 -7.72
N ILE A 8 -4.44 -2.94 -6.99
CA ILE A 8 -5.30 -2.16 -6.13
C ILE A 8 -5.18 -0.70 -6.53
N ASP A 9 -6.29 -0.11 -6.97
CA ASP A 9 -6.38 1.30 -7.27
C ASP A 9 -6.84 2.06 -6.02
N ILE A 10 -6.09 3.09 -5.66
CA ILE A 10 -6.32 3.92 -4.49
C ILE A 10 -6.59 5.35 -4.97
N LYS A 11 -7.81 5.81 -4.72
CA LYS A 11 -8.17 7.22 -4.89
C LYS A 11 -7.82 7.99 -3.63
N SER A 12 -6.73 8.75 -3.68
CA SER A 12 -6.28 9.64 -2.61
C SER A 12 -6.52 11.10 -3.00
N ASN A 13 -6.62 11.97 -2.00
CA ASN A 13 -6.66 13.42 -2.17
C ASN A 13 -5.40 13.96 -2.87
N ASN A 14 -4.27 13.24 -2.77
CA ASN A 14 -3.01 13.57 -3.43
C ASN A 14 -2.89 13.01 -4.84
N GLY A 15 -3.92 12.31 -5.35
CA GLY A 15 -3.99 11.74 -6.68
C GLY A 15 -4.35 10.25 -6.68
N LEU A 16 -4.30 9.65 -7.86
CA LEU A 16 -4.55 8.23 -8.04
C LEU A 16 -3.25 7.45 -7.84
N TYR A 17 -3.33 6.37 -7.06
CA TYR A 17 -2.23 5.46 -6.83
C TYR A 17 -2.64 4.05 -7.27
N ARG A 18 -1.70 3.29 -7.80
CA ARG A 18 -1.87 1.88 -8.14
C ARG A 18 -0.83 1.04 -7.41
N ILE A 19 -1.30 0.08 -6.64
CA ILE A 19 -0.45 -0.88 -5.94
C ILE A 19 -0.53 -2.22 -6.65
N TYR A 20 0.63 -2.73 -7.04
CA TYR A 20 0.79 -4.08 -7.57
C TYR A 20 1.38 -4.99 -6.50
N LEU A 21 0.73 -6.12 -6.26
CA LEU A 21 1.21 -7.18 -5.38
C LEU A 21 1.73 -8.35 -6.19
N PHE A 22 2.96 -8.78 -5.92
CA PHE A 22 3.60 -9.90 -6.58
C PHE A 22 3.94 -11.00 -5.58
N SER A 23 3.70 -12.25 -5.96
CA SER A 23 4.25 -13.41 -5.26
C SER A 23 5.70 -13.61 -5.67
N ASP A 24 6.60 -13.67 -4.70
CA ASP A 24 8.03 -13.90 -4.90
C ASP A 24 8.57 -15.04 -4.01
N LYS A 25 7.70 -16.02 -3.69
CA LYS A 25 7.97 -17.15 -2.78
C LYS A 25 8.20 -16.76 -1.31
N ASN A 26 8.05 -15.49 -0.93
CA ASN A 26 8.00 -15.09 0.47
C ASN A 26 6.56 -15.16 1.03
N PRO A 27 6.40 -15.29 2.36
CA PRO A 27 5.08 -15.28 3.01
C PRO A 27 4.28 -13.99 2.84
N LEU A 28 4.99 -12.87 2.65
CA LEU A 28 4.39 -11.57 2.37
C LEU A 28 4.67 -11.15 0.93
N PRO A 29 3.66 -10.71 0.17
CA PRO A 29 3.84 -10.33 -1.22
C PRO A 29 4.79 -9.14 -1.33
N ARG A 30 5.54 -9.11 -2.42
CA ARG A 30 6.30 -7.93 -2.81
C ARG A 30 5.33 -6.90 -3.37
N LEU A 31 5.37 -5.66 -2.87
CA LEU A 31 4.59 -4.57 -3.44
C LEU A 31 5.41 -3.70 -4.40
N LYS A 32 4.71 -3.05 -5.32
CA LYS A 32 5.17 -1.86 -6.03
C LYS A 32 4.05 -0.82 -6.05
N ILE A 33 4.39 0.42 -5.78
CA ILE A 33 3.44 1.54 -5.77
C ILE A 33 3.79 2.49 -6.91
N TYR A 34 2.78 2.83 -7.68
CA TYR A 34 2.85 3.83 -8.74
C TYR A 34 1.84 4.92 -8.43
N LYS A 35 2.21 6.16 -8.75
CA LYS A 35 1.28 7.29 -8.81
C LYS A 35 0.90 7.49 -10.27
N ILE A 36 -0.39 7.69 -10.52
CA ILE A 36 -0.90 7.97 -11.86
C ILE A 36 -0.89 9.48 -12.03
N ILE A 37 -0.06 9.97 -12.94
CA ILE A 37 0.07 11.39 -13.31
C ILE A 37 -0.15 11.46 -14.82
N ASP A 38 -1.14 12.23 -15.26
CA ASP A 38 -1.51 12.34 -16.69
C ASP A 38 -1.70 10.97 -17.36
N GLU A 39 -2.43 10.06 -16.69
CA GLU A 39 -2.68 8.67 -17.12
C GLU A 39 -1.43 7.77 -17.20
N ILE A 40 -0.25 8.28 -16.80
CA ILE A 40 1.01 7.54 -16.80
C ILE A 40 1.35 7.04 -15.40
N GLU A 41 1.69 5.76 -15.29
CA GLU A 41 2.17 5.15 -14.05
C GLU A 41 3.61 5.53 -13.75
N THR A 42 3.79 6.44 -12.79
CA THR A 42 5.10 6.88 -12.31
C THR A 42 5.46 6.15 -11.02
N PRO A 43 6.59 5.42 -10.96
CA PRO A 43 6.99 4.74 -9.73
C PRO A 43 7.27 5.77 -8.63
N VAL A 44 6.80 5.48 -7.42
CA VAL A 44 7.05 6.37 -6.29
C VAL A 44 8.50 6.28 -5.83
N LYS A 45 9.07 7.41 -5.38
CA LYS A 45 10.47 7.46 -4.89
C LYS A 45 10.68 6.59 -3.65
N SER A 46 9.74 6.63 -2.70
CA SER A 46 9.76 5.83 -1.48
C SER A 46 8.38 5.23 -1.22
N MET A 47 8.26 3.92 -1.43
CA MET A 47 7.01 3.20 -1.16
C MET A 47 6.58 3.31 0.30
N TYR A 48 7.55 3.34 1.21
CA TYR A 48 7.29 3.40 2.64
C TYR A 48 6.70 4.75 3.06
N GLU A 49 7.26 5.86 2.56
CA GLU A 49 6.74 7.20 2.84
C GLU A 49 5.37 7.42 2.21
N GLU A 50 5.15 6.94 0.98
CA GLU A 50 3.83 7.07 0.34
C GLU A 50 2.77 6.24 1.08
N LEU A 51 3.09 5.03 1.55
CA LEU A 51 2.18 4.28 2.42
C LEU A 51 1.90 5.02 3.73
N LYS A 52 2.88 5.70 4.32
CA LYS A 52 2.66 6.51 5.55
C LYS A 52 1.69 7.66 5.29
N LYS A 53 1.86 8.37 4.17
CA LYS A 53 0.95 9.45 3.76
C LYS A 53 -0.46 8.93 3.54
N LEU A 54 -0.62 7.84 2.78
CA LEU A 54 -1.92 7.22 2.54
C LEU A 54 -2.54 6.72 3.86
N ASN A 55 -1.77 6.09 4.73
CA ASN A 55 -2.21 5.63 6.04
C ASN A 55 -2.77 6.78 6.89
N ALA A 56 -2.06 7.91 6.94
CA ALA A 56 -2.51 9.12 7.63
C ALA A 56 -3.77 9.70 6.98
N GLU A 57 -3.81 9.79 5.65
CA GLU A 57 -4.94 10.34 4.90
C GLU A 57 -6.23 9.54 5.13
N PHE A 58 -6.16 8.21 5.05
CA PHE A 58 -7.33 7.37 5.30
C PHE A 58 -7.64 7.21 6.79
N SER A 59 -6.84 7.82 7.68
CA SER A 59 -6.91 7.69 9.14
C SER A 59 -6.82 6.23 9.60
N PHE A 60 -6.04 5.43 8.88
CA PHE A 60 -5.70 4.07 9.29
C PHE A 60 -4.70 4.18 10.44
N LYS A 61 -5.12 3.73 11.63
CA LYS A 61 -4.28 3.76 12.85
C LYS A 61 -3.27 2.61 12.84
N ILE A 62 -2.57 2.40 11.72
CA ILE A 62 -1.52 1.38 11.64
C ILE A 62 -0.26 1.95 12.27
N ASP A 63 0.14 1.37 13.39
CA ASP A 63 1.40 1.71 14.05
C ASP A 63 2.58 1.17 13.24
N TYR A 64 3.32 2.11 12.64
CA TYR A 64 4.51 1.82 11.86
C TYR A 64 5.74 1.57 12.75
N GLU A 65 5.74 2.11 13.97
CA GLU A 65 6.68 1.86 15.07
C GLU A 65 5.92 1.38 16.31
N PRO A 66 5.40 0.14 16.29
CA PRO A 66 4.65 -0.38 17.42
C PRO A 66 5.57 -0.59 18.62
N VAL A 67 5.11 -0.15 19.78
CA VAL A 67 5.85 -0.22 21.05
C VAL A 67 6.25 -1.67 21.35
N GLY A 68 7.55 -1.89 21.60
CA GLY A 68 8.07 -3.21 21.98
C GLY A 68 8.56 -4.09 20.82
N ARG A 69 8.62 -3.58 19.59
CA ARG A 69 9.33 -4.26 18.48
C ARG A 69 9.98 -3.30 17.49
N THR A 70 10.78 -3.84 16.59
CA THR A 70 11.37 -3.11 15.46
C THR A 70 10.27 -2.66 14.48
N GLN A 71 10.50 -1.50 13.85
CA GLN A 71 9.65 -0.88 12.83
C GLN A 71 9.11 -1.89 11.81
N LEU A 72 7.83 -1.77 11.46
CA LEU A 72 7.22 -2.59 10.41
C LEU A 72 7.98 -2.41 9.10
N ASN A 73 8.37 -3.52 8.48
CA ASN A 73 8.94 -3.45 7.13
C ASN A 73 7.85 -3.07 6.11
N THR A 74 8.25 -2.62 4.92
CA THR A 74 7.32 -2.15 3.89
C THR A 74 6.28 -3.21 3.50
N ARG A 75 6.62 -4.51 3.52
CA ARG A 75 5.68 -5.58 3.17
C ARG A 75 4.60 -5.74 4.23
N GLU A 76 4.99 -5.79 5.50
CA GLU A 76 4.04 -5.90 6.62
C GLU A 76 3.12 -4.67 6.68
N PHE A 77 3.70 -3.48 6.54
CA PHE A 77 2.92 -2.24 6.55
C PHE A 77 1.93 -2.20 5.38
N SER A 78 2.36 -2.58 4.18
CA SER A 78 1.48 -2.63 3.01
C SER A 78 0.33 -3.63 3.17
N LYS A 79 0.58 -4.78 3.80
CA LYS A 79 -0.45 -5.80 4.03
C LYS A 79 -1.56 -5.28 4.94
N GLU A 80 -1.19 -4.66 6.06
CA GLU A 80 -2.18 -4.08 6.98
C GLU A 80 -2.93 -2.91 6.33
N PHE A 81 -2.21 -2.04 5.61
CA PHE A 81 -2.83 -0.92 4.88
C PHE A 81 -3.86 -1.42 3.88
N ILE A 82 -3.50 -2.38 3.04
CA ILE A 82 -4.37 -2.94 2.00
C ILE A 82 -5.61 -3.61 2.61
N LYS A 83 -5.43 -4.35 3.71
CA LYS A 83 -6.53 -4.96 4.44
C LYS A 83 -7.54 -3.91 4.93
N LEU A 84 -7.07 -2.85 5.57
CA LEU A 84 -7.93 -1.77 6.06
C LEU A 84 -8.56 -0.99 4.90
N TYR A 85 -7.82 -0.72 3.84
CA TYR A 85 -8.31 -0.04 2.65
C TYR A 85 -9.48 -0.79 2.01
N LYS A 86 -9.31 -2.10 1.76
CA LYS A 86 -10.39 -2.93 1.20
C LYS A 86 -11.60 -3.01 2.11
N ASN A 87 -11.41 -3.14 3.41
CA ASN A 87 -12.52 -3.14 4.36
C ASN A 87 -13.30 -1.81 4.32
N LYS A 88 -12.59 -0.68 4.22
CA LYS A 88 -13.21 0.64 4.08
C LYS A 88 -13.97 0.78 2.76
N MET A 89 -13.40 0.32 1.65
CA MET A 89 -14.09 0.36 0.34
C MET A 89 -15.34 -0.54 0.33
N LYS A 90 -15.25 -1.74 0.89
CA LYS A 90 -16.42 -2.64 1.03
C LYS A 90 -17.55 -2.08 1.90
N ALA A 91 -17.25 -1.18 2.83
CA ALA A 91 -18.26 -0.54 3.67
C ALA A 91 -18.92 0.68 3.00
N LEU A 92 -18.41 1.11 1.84
CA LEU A 92 -18.93 2.23 1.05
C LEU A 92 -19.79 1.76 -0.13
N ASP A 93 -19.74 0.47 -0.49
CA ASP A 93 -20.68 -0.23 -1.40
C ASP A 93 -21.94 -0.67 -0.63
#